data_AF-A0A9E1S1B3-F1
#
_entry.id   AF-A0A9E1S1B3-F1
#
_cell.length_a   1.000
_cell.length_b   1.000
_cell.length_c   1.000
_cell.angle_alpha   90.00
_cell.angle_beta   90.00
_cell.angle_gamma   90.00
#
_symmetry.space_group_name_H-M   'P 1'
#
loop_
_entity.id
_entity.type
_entity.pdbx_description
1 polymer ?
#
loop_
_entity_poly.entity_id
_entity_poly.type
_entity_poly.pdbx_seq_one_letter_code
_entity_poly.pdbx_strand_id
1 'polypeptide(L)'
;MTKSKSVYLASSVGAIMLAAAAIVSMSMIGAVSAAEPEQGEGDRPCAGGEHAEGERRFPPLAEVVEVDTSSNTIIASILHPNQEDAEEAFILINYTDDTEIVEDGEEASESSISVGDKIHARGERVDSDDYAKVITADSIRLFDENEPKKPNFKRGERGEHGERPERGEEA
;
A
#
# COMPACT_ATOMS: atom_id res chain seq x y z
N MET A 1 15.89 63.56 2.34
CA MET A 1 15.67 63.47 0.87
C MET A 1 16.56 62.34 0.39
N THR A 2 16.06 61.13 0.21
CA THR A 2 15.33 60.67 -0.99
C THR A 2 14.36 59.54 -0.64
N LYS A 3 13.14 59.67 -1.19
CA LYS A 3 12.09 58.65 -1.26
C LYS A 3 12.48 57.57 -2.26
N SER A 4 12.07 56.32 -2.04
CA SER A 4 11.56 55.33 -3.04
C SER A 4 11.77 53.90 -2.52
N LYS A 5 10.92 52.90 -2.76
CA LYS A 5 9.57 52.77 -3.32
C LYS A 5 9.13 51.37 -2.85
N SER A 6 7.91 51.29 -2.32
CA SER A 6 7.22 50.05 -2.02
C SER A 6 6.94 49.29 -3.32
N VAL A 7 7.21 47.99 -3.36
CA VAL A 7 6.77 47.09 -4.44
C VAL A 7 5.78 46.12 -3.83
N TYR A 8 4.51 46.35 -4.11
CA TYR A 8 3.41 45.42 -3.90
C TYR A 8 3.51 44.33 -4.96
N LEU A 9 3.74 43.09 -4.56
CA LEU A 9 3.49 41.92 -5.41
C LEU A 9 2.12 41.37 -5.04
N ALA A 10 1.12 41.89 -5.75
CA ALA A 10 -0.20 41.28 -5.88
C ALA A 10 -0.15 40.27 -7.02
N SER A 11 -0.43 39.00 -6.74
CA SER A 11 -0.80 37.98 -7.72
C SER A 11 -1.80 37.08 -7.01
N SER A 12 -3.07 37.50 -7.02
CA SER A 12 -4.11 37.04 -7.94
C SER A 12 -4.67 35.69 -7.52
N VAL A 13 -5.77 35.78 -6.77
CA VAL A 13 -6.74 34.73 -6.46
C VAL A 13 -7.19 34.05 -7.75
N GLY A 14 -6.78 32.80 -7.95
CA GLY A 14 -7.32 31.92 -8.98
C GLY A 14 -8.41 31.04 -8.39
N ALA A 15 -9.65 31.52 -8.42
CA ALA A 15 -10.81 30.69 -8.16
C ALA A 15 -11.05 29.77 -9.37
N ILE A 16 -10.75 28.48 -9.24
CA ILE A 16 -11.17 27.47 -10.21
C ILE A 16 -12.41 26.78 -9.64
N MET A 17 -13.58 27.29 -10.03
CA MET A 17 -14.83 26.53 -10.02
C MET A 17 -14.91 25.74 -11.34
N LEU A 18 -15.01 24.42 -11.27
CA LEU A 18 -15.60 23.58 -12.31
C LEU A 18 -16.11 22.29 -11.64
N ALA A 19 -17.39 22.23 -11.29
CA ALA A 19 -18.52 21.70 -12.07
C ALA A 19 -18.59 20.16 -12.11
N ALA A 20 -19.41 19.65 -11.19
CA ALA A 20 -20.41 18.58 -11.30
C ALA A 20 -20.29 17.45 -12.37
N ALA A 21 -20.46 16.24 -11.83
CA ALA A 21 -21.37 15.17 -12.26
C ALA A 21 -20.93 14.20 -13.37
N ALA A 22 -20.74 12.93 -12.98
CA ALA A 22 -21.47 11.81 -13.57
C ALA A 22 -21.48 10.60 -12.62
N ILE A 23 -22.65 10.29 -12.05
CA ILE A 23 -22.94 9.02 -11.40
C ILE A 23 -23.20 8.01 -12.52
N VAL A 24 -22.39 6.95 -12.63
CA VAL A 24 -22.72 5.78 -13.43
C VAL A 24 -22.97 4.60 -12.48
N SER A 25 -24.20 4.53 -11.99
CA SER A 25 -24.77 3.29 -11.48
C SER A 25 -25.19 2.42 -12.66
N MET A 26 -24.49 1.31 -12.87
CA MET A 26 -25.04 0.19 -13.63
C MET A 26 -24.92 -1.08 -12.78
N SER A 27 -25.98 -1.33 -12.02
CA SER A 27 -26.32 -2.66 -11.53
C SER A 27 -26.76 -3.52 -12.71
N MET A 28 -26.02 -4.56 -13.05
CA MET A 28 -26.58 -5.70 -13.77
C MET A 28 -26.20 -7.00 -13.05
N ILE A 29 -27.22 -7.55 -12.41
CA ILE A 29 -27.36 -8.92 -11.94
C ILE A 29 -27.31 -9.81 -13.19
N GLY A 30 -26.36 -10.75 -13.24
CA GLY A 30 -26.21 -11.74 -14.30
C GLY A 30 -26.09 -13.14 -13.72
N ALA A 31 -26.95 -14.03 -14.20
CA ALA A 31 -27.37 -15.30 -13.61
C ALA A 31 -26.29 -16.37 -13.38
N VAL A 32 -26.60 -17.19 -12.38
CA VAL A 32 -26.03 -18.50 -12.03
C VAL A 32 -26.03 -19.44 -13.23
N SER A 33 -24.88 -20.07 -13.52
CA SER A 33 -24.84 -21.33 -14.26
C SER A 33 -24.16 -22.37 -13.38
N ALA A 34 -24.96 -23.29 -12.86
CA ALA A 34 -24.49 -24.55 -12.31
C ALA A 34 -23.96 -25.40 -13.46
N ALA A 35 -22.69 -25.80 -13.38
CA ALA A 35 -22.14 -26.89 -14.16
C ALA A 35 -21.54 -27.88 -13.16
N GLU A 36 -22.01 -29.11 -13.25
CA GLU A 36 -21.67 -30.25 -12.39
C GLU A 36 -20.17 -30.58 -12.48
N PRO A 37 -19.56 -31.06 -11.38
CA PRO A 37 -18.16 -31.47 -11.38
C PRO A 37 -18.05 -32.90 -11.93
N GLU A 38 -17.48 -33.06 -13.12
CA GLU A 38 -17.03 -34.37 -13.59
C GLU A 38 -15.74 -34.75 -12.84
N GLN A 39 -15.84 -35.78 -12.00
CA GLN A 39 -14.73 -36.56 -11.49
C GLN A 39 -13.99 -37.23 -12.64
N GLY A 40 -12.86 -36.65 -13.04
CA GLY A 40 -11.83 -37.31 -13.83
C GLY A 40 -10.62 -37.60 -12.94
N GLU A 41 -10.58 -38.80 -12.36
CA GLU A 41 -9.35 -39.40 -11.83
C GLU A 41 -8.36 -39.60 -12.98
N GLY A 42 -7.35 -38.73 -13.02
CA GLY A 42 -6.24 -38.82 -13.95
C GLY A 42 -4.95 -38.60 -13.19
N ASP A 43 -4.24 -39.69 -12.90
CA ASP A 43 -2.87 -39.74 -12.42
C ASP A 43 -2.01 -38.69 -13.14
N ARG A 44 -1.69 -37.60 -12.44
CA ARG A 44 -0.63 -36.68 -12.86
C ARG A 44 0.60 -36.97 -12.00
N PRO A 45 1.75 -37.24 -12.63
CA PRO A 45 2.99 -37.48 -11.89
C PRO A 45 3.30 -36.25 -11.03
N CYS A 46 3.72 -36.51 -9.80
CA CYS A 46 4.33 -35.55 -8.89
C CYS A 46 5.63 -35.01 -9.50
N ALA A 47 5.52 -34.19 -10.54
CA ALA A 47 6.60 -33.33 -10.98
C ALA A 47 6.66 -32.21 -9.94
N GLY A 48 7.74 -32.22 -9.15
CA GLY A 48 8.08 -31.15 -8.23
C GLY A 48 8.06 -29.82 -8.97
N GLY A 49 6.96 -29.10 -8.82
CA GLY A 49 6.91 -27.68 -9.08
C GLY A 49 7.78 -27.05 -8.02
N GLU A 50 8.94 -26.60 -8.46
CA GLU A 50 9.82 -25.67 -7.78
C GLU A 50 8.96 -24.75 -6.91
N HIS A 51 9.24 -24.79 -5.61
CA HIS A 51 8.76 -23.74 -4.73
C HIS A 51 9.25 -22.43 -5.35
N ALA A 52 8.38 -21.76 -6.12
CA ALA A 52 8.40 -20.32 -6.20
C ALA A 52 8.14 -19.89 -4.76
N GLU A 53 9.22 -19.86 -3.97
CA GLU A 53 9.29 -19.22 -2.69
C GLU A 53 8.97 -17.77 -2.98
N GLY A 54 7.67 -17.48 -3.04
CA GLY A 54 7.15 -16.13 -3.02
C GLY A 54 7.74 -15.52 -1.77
N GLU A 55 8.79 -14.75 -1.96
CA GLU A 55 9.42 -13.94 -0.95
C GLU A 55 8.31 -13.08 -0.36
N ARG A 56 7.70 -13.58 0.72
CA ARG A 56 6.90 -12.79 1.66
C ARG A 56 7.85 -11.88 2.45
N ARG A 57 8.82 -11.27 1.77
CA ARG A 57 9.56 -10.15 2.30
C ARG A 57 8.52 -9.04 2.41
N PHE A 58 8.26 -8.64 3.64
CA PHE A 58 7.57 -7.38 3.89
C PHE A 58 8.26 -6.32 3.03
N PRO A 59 7.50 -5.48 2.31
CA PRO A 59 8.09 -4.40 1.53
C PRO A 59 9.06 -3.63 2.42
N PRO A 60 10.26 -3.26 1.92
CA PRO A 60 11.21 -2.51 2.72
C PRO A 60 10.56 -1.18 3.15
N LEU A 61 10.72 -0.83 4.42
CA LEU A 61 10.39 0.50 4.91
C LEU A 61 11.38 1.47 4.28
N ALA A 62 10.87 2.54 3.66
CA ALA A 62 11.71 3.54 3.01
C ALA A 62 11.31 4.95 3.44
N GLU A 63 12.26 5.87 3.46
CA GLU A 63 12.06 7.28 3.74
C GLU A 63 12.04 8.07 2.42
N VAL A 64 11.03 8.91 2.22
CA VAL A 64 10.87 9.70 1.01
C VAL A 64 11.96 10.77 0.94
N VAL A 65 12.72 10.77 -0.16
CA VAL A 65 13.79 11.74 -0.44
C VAL A 65 13.32 12.78 -1.47
N GLU A 66 12.54 12.34 -2.45
CA GLU A 66 12.05 13.19 -3.53
C GLU A 66 10.66 12.72 -3.98
N VAL A 67 9.80 13.69 -4.31
CA VAL A 67 8.47 13.46 -4.88
C VAL A 67 8.36 14.30 -6.14
N ASP A 68 8.13 13.66 -7.28
CA ASP A 68 7.83 14.31 -8.55
C ASP A 68 6.41 13.93 -8.98
N THR A 69 5.47 14.84 -8.72
CA THR A 69 4.06 14.72 -9.10
C THR A 69 3.80 14.98 -10.58
N SER A 70 4.78 15.50 -11.32
CA SER A 70 4.64 15.65 -12.78
C SER A 70 4.86 14.32 -13.50
N SER A 71 5.72 13.48 -12.92
CA SER A 71 6.08 12.16 -13.45
C SER A 71 5.42 11.00 -12.69
N ASN A 72 4.67 11.30 -11.62
CA ASN A 72 4.10 10.33 -10.67
C ASN A 72 5.15 9.37 -10.12
N THR A 73 6.27 9.93 -9.67
CA THR A 73 7.40 9.15 -9.15
C THR A 73 7.84 9.63 -7.77
N ILE A 74 8.21 8.68 -6.92
CA ILE A 74 8.78 8.92 -5.58
C ILE A 74 10.13 8.22 -5.52
N ILE A 75 11.15 8.93 -5.06
CA ILE A 75 12.44 8.33 -4.73
C ILE A 75 12.52 8.22 -3.22
N ALA A 76 12.81 7.01 -2.73
CA ALA A 76 12.88 6.74 -1.30
C ALA A 76 14.17 5.97 -0.94
N SER A 77 14.76 6.30 0.21
CA SER A 77 15.93 5.63 0.77
C SER A 77 15.48 4.45 1.65
N ILE A 78 16.04 3.26 1.43
CA ILE A 78 15.69 2.06 2.20
C ILE A 78 16.19 2.22 3.64
N LEU A 79 15.28 2.12 4.61
CA LEU A 79 15.65 2.12 6.03
C LEU A 79 16.05 0.71 6.46
N HIS A 80 17.33 0.54 6.83
CA HIS A 80 17.87 -0.69 7.38
C HIS A 80 17.93 -0.61 8.92
N PRO A 81 16.93 -1.12 9.67
CA PRO A 81 16.84 -0.90 11.12
C PRO A 81 17.95 -1.56 11.96
N ASN A 82 18.78 -2.44 11.36
CA ASN A 82 19.76 -3.24 12.10
C ASN A 82 21.17 -3.23 11.47
N GLN A 83 21.48 -2.29 10.57
CA GLN A 83 22.80 -2.22 9.92
C GLN A 83 23.32 -0.78 9.98
N GLU A 84 24.29 -0.54 10.86
CA GLU A 84 24.95 0.78 11.00
C GLU A 84 25.85 1.11 9.80
N ASP A 85 26.27 0.11 9.02
CA ASP A 85 27.15 0.23 7.86
C ASP A 85 26.47 -0.15 6.53
N ALA A 86 25.13 -0.11 6.45
CA ALA A 86 24.45 -0.39 5.19
C ALA A 86 24.75 0.72 4.17
N GLU A 87 25.14 0.33 2.95
CA GLU A 87 25.22 1.26 1.83
C GLU A 87 23.84 1.87 1.57
N GLU A 88 23.81 3.18 1.35
CA GLU A 88 22.56 3.89 1.08
C GLU A 88 21.97 3.39 -0.24
N ALA A 89 20.80 2.76 -0.16
CA ALA A 89 20.13 2.13 -1.28
C ALA A 89 18.82 2.86 -1.54
N PHE A 90 18.62 3.32 -2.79
CA PHE A 90 17.43 4.03 -3.20
C PHE A 90 16.49 3.15 -4.01
N ILE A 91 15.19 3.34 -3.83
CA ILE A 91 14.15 2.76 -4.67
C ILE A 91 13.40 3.85 -5.42
N LEU A 92 13.01 3.52 -6.65
CA LEU A 92 12.11 4.35 -7.45
C LEU A 92 10.71 3.73 -7.38
N ILE A 93 9.73 4.53 -6.98
CA ILE A 93 8.33 4.11 -6.88
C ILE A 93 7.54 4.90 -7.91
N ASN A 94 6.98 4.20 -8.89
CA ASN A 94 6.05 4.75 -9.85
C ASN A 94 4.63 4.51 -9.36
N TYR A 95 3.79 5.53 -9.36
CA TYR A 95 2.39 5.41 -8.97
C TYR A 95 1.47 5.95 -10.08
N THR A 96 0.19 5.64 -9.97
CA THR A 96 -0.84 6.04 -10.93
C THR A 96 -2.07 6.55 -10.18
N ASP A 97 -3.05 7.10 -10.91
CA ASP A 97 -4.33 7.51 -10.33
C ASP A 97 -5.10 6.34 -9.67
N ASP A 98 -4.78 5.10 -10.05
CA ASP A 98 -5.38 3.87 -9.49
C ASP A 98 -4.63 3.36 -8.24
N THR A 99 -3.50 3.97 -7.87
CA THR A 99 -2.69 3.54 -6.71
C THR A 99 -3.39 3.91 -5.41
N GLU A 100 -3.62 2.93 -4.53
CA GLU A 100 -4.24 3.16 -3.21
C GLU A 100 -3.24 3.79 -2.25
N ILE A 101 -3.47 5.03 -1.82
CA ILE A 101 -2.63 5.72 -0.84
C ILE A 101 -3.35 5.70 0.51
N VAL A 102 -2.69 5.24 1.55
CA VAL A 102 -3.26 5.09 2.89
C VAL A 102 -2.38 5.77 3.93
N GLU A 103 -2.98 6.62 4.75
CA GLU A 103 -2.36 7.32 5.88
C GLU A 103 -3.18 6.99 7.13
N ASP A 104 -2.54 6.48 8.19
CA ASP A 104 -3.19 6.09 9.45
C ASP A 104 -4.40 5.12 9.31
N GLY A 105 -4.45 4.38 8.21
CA GLY A 105 -5.53 3.43 7.91
C GLY A 105 -6.73 4.06 7.21
N GLU A 106 -6.65 5.33 6.83
CA GLU A 106 -7.63 6.05 6.02
C GLU A 106 -7.07 6.30 4.61
N GLU A 107 -7.96 6.39 3.62
CA GLU A 107 -7.59 6.73 2.25
C GLU A 107 -7.07 8.16 2.21
N ALA A 108 -5.88 8.33 1.64
CA ALA A 108 -5.16 9.59 1.53
C ALA A 108 -4.92 9.95 0.06
N SER A 109 -4.53 11.20 -0.16
CA SER A 109 -4.21 11.70 -1.51
C SER A 109 -2.70 11.71 -1.75
N GLU A 110 -2.28 11.82 -3.00
CA GLU A 110 -0.85 12.01 -3.33
C GLU A 110 -0.25 13.26 -2.65
N SER A 111 -1.08 14.28 -2.38
CA SER A 111 -0.63 15.50 -1.71
C SER A 111 -0.29 15.32 -0.22
N SER A 112 -0.65 14.17 0.36
CA SER A 112 -0.20 13.80 1.71
C SER A 112 1.27 13.38 1.73
N ILE A 113 1.84 12.94 0.60
CA ILE A 113 3.21 12.42 0.55
C ILE A 113 4.20 13.59 0.53
N SER A 114 5.07 13.63 1.54
CA SER A 114 6.10 14.65 1.72
C SER A 114 7.49 14.04 1.87
N VAL A 115 8.51 14.85 1.60
CA VAL A 115 9.91 14.48 1.87
C VAL A 115 10.12 14.29 3.37
N GLY A 116 10.75 13.18 3.74
CA GLY A 116 10.95 12.73 5.12
C GLY A 116 9.90 11.73 5.61
N ASP A 117 8.82 11.51 4.86
CA ASP A 117 7.79 10.55 5.25
C ASP A 117 8.30 9.11 5.14
N LYS A 118 7.83 8.25 6.04
CA LYS A 118 8.14 6.82 6.01
C LYS A 118 7.02 6.06 5.31
N ILE A 119 7.39 5.30 4.28
CA ILE A 119 6.44 4.62 3.41
C ILE A 119 6.74 3.14 3.26
N HIS A 120 5.67 2.39 3.03
CA HIS A 120 5.71 1.06 2.43
C HIS A 120 5.01 1.08 1.08
N ALA A 121 5.74 0.74 0.02
CA ALA A 121 5.18 0.54 -1.31
C ALA A 121 5.01 -0.95 -1.62
N ARG A 122 3.82 -1.32 -2.09
CA ARG A 122 3.53 -2.66 -2.60
C ARG A 122 3.12 -2.56 -4.06
N GLY A 123 3.69 -3.44 -4.87
CA GLY A 123 3.25 -3.70 -6.23
C GLY A 123 4.27 -4.53 -6.98
N GLU A 124 4.28 -4.39 -8.30
CA GLU A 124 5.24 -5.06 -9.18
C GLU A 124 6.65 -4.51 -8.94
N ARG A 125 7.65 -5.39 -8.91
CA ARG A 125 9.04 -5.02 -8.68
C ARG A 125 9.90 -5.45 -9.84
N VAL A 126 10.73 -4.54 -10.32
CA VAL A 126 11.68 -4.78 -11.41
C VAL A 126 13.07 -4.38 -10.95
N ASP A 127 14.07 -5.16 -11.35
CA ASP A 127 15.49 -4.82 -11.17
C ASP A 127 15.86 -3.57 -11.97
N SER A 128 16.83 -2.80 -11.47
CA SER A 128 17.36 -1.62 -12.14
C SER A 128 18.87 -1.51 -11.91
N ASP A 129 19.54 -0.88 -12.86
CA ASP A 129 20.98 -0.58 -12.77
C ASP A 129 21.25 0.66 -11.90
N ASP A 130 20.29 1.60 -11.86
CA ASP A 130 20.43 2.90 -11.19
C ASP A 130 19.81 2.92 -9.78
N TYR A 131 18.86 2.02 -9.52
CA TYR A 131 18.12 1.94 -8.26
C TYR A 131 18.17 0.51 -7.72
N ALA A 132 18.12 0.37 -6.40
CA ALA A 132 18.05 -0.94 -5.75
C ALA A 132 16.84 -1.76 -6.25
N LYS A 133 15.71 -1.08 -6.47
CA LYS A 133 14.51 -1.61 -7.13
C LYS A 133 13.68 -0.49 -7.74
N VAL A 134 12.97 -0.81 -8.81
CA VAL A 134 11.83 -0.02 -9.32
C VAL A 134 10.55 -0.73 -8.91
N ILE A 135 9.60 0.02 -8.35
CA ILE A 135 8.31 -0.50 -7.88
C ILE A 135 7.19 0.23 -8.61
N THR A 136 6.35 -0.51 -9.35
CA THR A 136 5.07 0.02 -9.84
C THR A 136 4.05 -0.24 -8.75
N ALA A 137 3.64 0.81 -8.02
CA ALA A 137 2.87 0.68 -6.80
C ALA A 137 1.37 0.47 -7.07
N ASP A 138 0.84 -0.63 -6.54
CA ASP A 138 -0.60 -0.85 -6.37
C ASP A 138 -1.11 -0.13 -5.11
N SER A 139 -0.27 -0.04 -4.07
CA SER A 139 -0.61 0.65 -2.83
C SER A 139 0.62 1.27 -2.15
N ILE A 140 0.44 2.46 -1.58
CA ILE A 140 1.43 3.18 -0.77
C ILE A 140 0.84 3.42 0.62
N ARG A 141 1.58 3.04 1.67
CA ARG A 141 1.19 3.25 3.06
C ARG A 141 2.15 4.20 3.74
N LEU A 142 1.64 5.32 4.22
CA LEU A 142 2.35 6.30 5.04
C LEU A 142 2.32 5.84 6.51
N PHE A 143 3.44 5.96 7.19
CA PHE A 143 3.59 5.65 8.61
C PHE A 143 4.01 6.91 9.37
N ASP A 144 3.15 7.37 10.28
CA ASP A 144 3.54 8.37 11.27
C ASP A 144 4.31 7.67 12.42
N GLU A 145 5.55 8.09 12.65
CA GLU A 145 6.34 7.60 13.80
C GLU A 145 5.75 8.01 15.15
N ASN A 146 4.86 9.01 15.17
CA ASN A 146 4.17 9.45 16.37
C ASN A 146 2.93 8.61 16.70
N GLU A 147 2.50 7.70 15.81
CA GLU A 147 1.36 6.83 16.11
C GLU A 147 1.75 5.82 17.21
N PRO A 148 1.04 5.77 18.36
CA PRO A 148 1.40 4.87 19.44
C PRO A 148 1.36 3.43 18.93
N LYS A 149 2.46 2.69 19.10
CA LYS A 149 2.56 1.27 18.73
C LYS A 149 1.31 0.55 19.22
N LYS A 150 0.44 0.13 18.29
CA LYS A 150 -0.76 -0.65 18.60
C LYS A 150 -0.27 -1.85 19.43
N PRO A 151 -0.76 -2.01 20.68
CA PRO A 151 -0.31 -3.12 21.50
C PRO A 151 -0.53 -4.39 20.69
N ASN A 152 0.54 -5.16 20.49
CA ASN A 152 0.46 -6.50 19.91
C ASN A 152 -0.38 -7.33 20.89
N PHE A 153 -1.70 -7.28 20.74
CA PHE A 153 -2.58 -8.26 21.32
C PHE A 153 -2.18 -9.56 20.64
N LYS A 154 -1.28 -10.31 21.27
CA LYS A 154 -1.10 -11.72 20.98
C LYS A 154 -2.52 -12.27 20.96
N ARG A 155 -3.01 -12.57 19.75
CA ARG A 155 -4.31 -13.19 19.52
C ARG A 155 -4.32 -14.38 20.46
N GLY A 156 -5.06 -14.25 21.56
CA GLY A 156 -5.04 -15.21 22.65
C GLY A 156 -5.21 -16.59 22.06
N GLU A 157 -4.38 -17.53 22.52
CA GLU A 157 -4.60 -18.95 22.37
C GLU A 157 -6.09 -19.18 22.56
N ARG A 158 -6.77 -19.50 21.47
CA ARG A 158 -8.20 -19.76 21.42
C ARG A 158 -8.39 -20.92 22.38
N GLY A 159 -8.94 -20.64 23.57
CA GLY A 159 -9.19 -21.63 24.59
C GLY A 159 -9.93 -22.82 24.00
N GLU A 160 -9.19 -23.89 23.74
CA GLU A 160 -9.72 -25.23 23.72
C GLU A 160 -10.20 -25.49 25.14
N HIS A 161 -11.49 -25.43 25.40
CA HIS A 161 -12.21 -26.15 26.46
C HIS A 161 -13.67 -25.66 26.45
N GLY A 162 -14.35 -25.92 25.34
CA GLY A 162 -15.81 -26.01 25.35
C GLY A 162 -16.19 -27.36 25.95
N GLU A 163 -16.23 -27.45 27.28
CA GLU A 163 -16.90 -28.57 27.95
C GLU A 163 -18.40 -28.46 27.65
N ARG A 164 -18.81 -29.29 26.70
CA ARG A 164 -20.19 -29.57 26.31
C ARG A 164 -20.95 -30.08 27.54
N PRO A 165 -22.00 -29.39 28.04
CA PRO A 165 -22.82 -29.96 29.10
C PRO A 165 -23.55 -31.18 28.54
N GLU A 166 -23.33 -32.34 29.17
CA GLU A 166 -24.08 -33.55 28.88
C GLU A 166 -25.55 -33.31 29.20
N ARG A 167 -26.39 -33.44 28.18
CA ARG A 167 -27.84 -33.47 28.30
C ARG A 167 -28.22 -34.84 28.86
N GLY A 168 -28.37 -34.94 30.17
CA GLY A 168 -28.95 -36.11 30.85
C GLY A 168 -30.47 -36.09 30.76
N GLU A 169 -31.02 -37.21 30.28
CA GLU A 169 -32.42 -37.53 30.03
C GLU A 169 -33.35 -37.37 31.25
N GLU A 170 -34.53 -36.80 31.01
CA GLU A 170 -35.69 -36.89 31.92
C GLU A 170 -36.32 -38.28 31.83
N ALA A 171 -36.70 -38.84 32.98
CA ALA A 171 -37.48 -40.07 33.12
C ALA A 171 -38.96 -39.75 33.40
#